data_AF-A0A7W0GYF5-F1
#
_entry.id   AF-A0A7W0GYF5-F1
#
_cell.length_a   1.000
_cell.length_b   1.000
_cell.length_c   1.000
_cell.angle_alpha   90.00
_cell.angle_beta   90.00
_cell.angle_gamma   90.00
#
_symmetry.space_group_name_H-M   'P 1'
#
loop_
_entity.id
_entity.type
_entity.pdbx_description
1 polymer ?
#
loop_
_entity_poly.entity_id
_entity_poly.type
_entity_poly.pdbx_seq_one_letter_code
_entity_poly.pdbx_strand_id
1 'polypeptide(L)'
;MPHPVSAPGPSLRFPHPLTLLVGCLLVAAALTWVLPAGQFQRREDPVTGRSVAVAGTYAPVEAQPVGPLEALVAIPRGMAEAASIIFFVFLVGAGFTVVERTGALGQLVNWLAGRLSGRGLLVIPIAGLAFGAGGVFIQMQEELIAFVPVLLLLTHRLGFNPLTAVAMSLGASAIGASFSFINPFQVGIAQKVAGLELLSGQG
;
A
#
# COMPACT_ATOMS: atom_id res chain seq x y z
N MET A 1 -10.87 -37.38 -27.37
CA MET A 1 -12.18 -36.94 -26.86
C MET A 1 -12.02 -35.51 -26.34
N PRO A 2 -12.83 -34.53 -26.76
CA PRO A 2 -12.77 -33.19 -26.19
C PRO A 2 -13.50 -33.14 -24.84
N HIS A 3 -12.85 -32.57 -23.82
CA HIS A 3 -13.47 -32.31 -22.52
C HIS A 3 -14.54 -31.21 -22.65
N PRO A 4 -15.71 -31.34 -21.99
CA PRO A 4 -16.71 -30.27 -21.99
C PRO A 4 -16.21 -29.09 -21.17
N VAL A 5 -16.18 -27.90 -21.77
CA VAL A 5 -15.94 -26.63 -21.07
C VAL A 5 -17.19 -26.32 -20.26
N SER A 6 -17.05 -26.30 -18.93
CA SER A 6 -18.11 -25.88 -18.02
C SER A 6 -18.46 -24.40 -18.27
N ALA A 7 -19.75 -24.09 -18.32
CA ALA A 7 -20.23 -22.71 -18.44
C ALA A 7 -19.78 -21.88 -17.22
N PRO A 8 -19.34 -20.62 -17.42
CA PRO A 8 -18.94 -19.77 -16.30
C PRO A 8 -20.16 -19.49 -15.43
N GLY A 9 -20.08 -19.83 -14.13
CA GLY A 9 -21.06 -19.44 -13.13
C GLY A 9 -21.16 -17.90 -13.02
N PRO A 10 -22.15 -17.35 -12.29
CA PRO A 10 -22.28 -15.91 -12.13
C PRO A 10 -21.00 -15.36 -11.52
N SER A 11 -20.20 -14.66 -12.33
CA SER A 11 -18.98 -14.02 -11.87
C SER A 11 -19.37 -12.87 -10.96
N LEU A 12 -19.18 -13.02 -9.66
CA LEU A 12 -19.24 -11.90 -8.73
C LEU A 12 -18.13 -10.93 -9.16
N ARG A 13 -18.50 -9.86 -9.88
CA ARG A 13 -17.53 -8.85 -10.30
C ARG A 13 -17.03 -8.16 -9.05
N PHE A 14 -15.72 -8.22 -8.83
CA PHE A 14 -15.13 -7.52 -7.70
C PHE A 14 -15.44 -6.02 -7.86
N PRO A 15 -16.07 -5.39 -6.85
CA PRO A 15 -16.45 -3.99 -6.95
C PRO A 15 -15.21 -3.11 -7.10
N HIS A 16 -15.36 -1.99 -7.80
CA HIS A 16 -14.27 -1.05 -8.00
C HIS A 16 -13.75 -0.54 -6.64
N PRO A 17 -12.43 -0.33 -6.45
CA PRO A 17 -11.87 0.14 -5.19
C PRO A 17 -12.55 1.41 -4.66
N LEU A 18 -12.87 2.38 -5.52
CA LEU A 18 -13.64 3.57 -5.12
C LEU A 18 -15.03 3.23 -4.58
N THR A 19 -15.71 2.23 -5.14
CA THR A 19 -17.02 1.77 -4.63
C THR A 19 -16.88 1.17 -3.25
N LEU A 20 -15.82 0.42 -2.99
CA LEU A 20 -15.52 -0.12 -1.66
C LEU A 20 -15.23 1.00 -0.66
N LEU A 21 -14.40 1.97 -1.02
CA LEU A 21 -14.06 3.10 -0.13
C LEU A 21 -15.27 3.95 0.21
N VAL A 22 -16.08 4.34 -0.78
CA VAL A 22 -17.32 5.08 -0.56
C VAL A 22 -18.33 4.24 0.21
N GLY A 23 -18.42 2.93 -0.06
CA GLY A 23 -19.26 2.01 0.71
C GLY A 23 -18.87 1.95 2.18
N CYS A 24 -17.59 1.78 2.49
CA CYS A 24 -17.08 1.81 3.86
C CYS A 24 -17.36 3.14 4.56
N LEU A 25 -17.21 4.27 3.87
CA LEU A 25 -17.54 5.58 4.40
C LEU A 25 -19.03 5.69 4.76
N LEU A 26 -19.92 5.26 3.86
CA LEU A 26 -21.37 5.29 4.10
C LEU A 26 -21.78 4.38 5.24
N VAL A 27 -21.19 3.17 5.32
CA VAL A 27 -21.43 2.25 6.44
C VAL A 27 -20.94 2.84 7.75
N ALA A 28 -19.73 3.41 7.78
CA ALA A 28 -19.19 4.06 8.97
C ALA A 28 -20.07 5.24 9.42
N ALA A 29 -20.52 6.08 8.48
CA ALA A 29 -21.45 7.18 8.77
C ALA A 29 -22.78 6.66 9.33
N ALA A 30 -23.39 5.64 8.71
CA ALA A 30 -24.64 5.04 9.20
C ALA A 30 -24.49 4.44 10.60
N LEU A 31 -23.35 3.80 10.90
CA LEU A 31 -23.07 3.23 12.21
C LEU A 31 -23.02 4.30 13.32
N THR A 32 -22.71 5.56 13.01
CA THR A 32 -22.74 6.66 14.01
C THR A 32 -24.13 6.97 14.56
N TRP A 33 -25.20 6.54 13.87
CA TRP A 33 -26.58 6.70 14.31
C TRP A 33 -27.07 5.55 15.19
N VAL A 34 -26.42 4.39 15.09
CA VAL A 34 -26.84 3.15 15.76
C VAL A 34 -25.97 2.88 16.99
N LEU A 35 -24.67 3.18 16.91
CA LEU A 35 -23.72 2.91 17.99
C LEU A 35 -23.74 4.02 19.05
N PRO A 36 -23.87 3.67 20.34
CA PRO A 36 -23.82 4.66 21.42
C PRO A 36 -22.42 5.29 21.49
N ALA A 37 -22.39 6.62 21.49
CA ALA A 37 -21.15 7.35 21.69
C ALA A 37 -20.70 7.18 23.15
N GLY A 38 -19.43 6.85 23.35
CA GLY A 38 -18.86 6.75 24.69
C GLY A 38 -17.37 6.96 24.68
N GLN A 39 -16.86 7.38 25.82
CA GLN A 39 -15.44 7.65 26.03
C GLN A 39 -14.95 6.96 27.29
N PHE A 40 -13.70 6.53 27.26
CA PHE A 40 -12.99 6.09 28.46
C PHE A 40 -12.25 7.27 29.06
N GLN A 41 -12.20 7.36 30.39
CA GLN A 41 -11.26 8.27 31.04
C GLN A 41 -9.85 7.80 30.68
N ARG A 42 -8.98 8.75 30.33
CA ARG A 42 -7.58 8.47 30.07
C ARG A 42 -6.73 8.96 31.23
N ARG A 43 -5.82 8.10 31.70
CA ARG A 43 -4.82 8.45 32.71
C ARG A 43 -3.44 8.35 32.08
N GLU A 44 -2.55 9.27 32.43
CA GLU A 44 -1.14 9.13 32.08
C GLU A 44 -0.53 7.99 32.87
N ASP A 45 0.01 7.01 32.15
CA ASP A 45 0.81 5.94 32.71
C ASP A 45 2.17 6.51 33.14
N PRO A 46 2.48 6.55 34.45
CA PRO A 46 3.71 7.16 34.95
C PRO A 46 4.99 6.44 34.52
N VAL A 47 4.90 5.20 34.03
CA VAL A 47 6.07 4.43 33.55
C VAL A 47 6.34 4.71 32.07
N THR A 48 5.30 4.94 31.28
CA THR A 48 5.42 5.06 29.81
C THR A 48 5.10 6.45 29.27
N GLY A 49 4.59 7.36 30.09
CA GLY A 49 4.13 8.70 29.68
C GLY A 49 2.91 8.68 28.77
N ARG A 50 2.25 7.53 28.59
CA ARG A 50 1.16 7.34 27.62
C ARG A 50 -0.19 7.65 28.24
N SER A 51 -1.08 8.24 27.45
CA SER A 51 -2.50 8.42 27.80
C SER A 51 -3.25 7.10 27.59
N VAL A 52 -3.41 6.31 28.66
CA VAL A 52 -4.04 4.98 28.61
C VAL A 52 -5.49 5.06 29.09
N ALA A 53 -6.40 4.39 28.38
CA ALA A 53 -7.80 4.27 28.78
C ALA A 53 -7.92 3.44 30.07
N VAL A 54 -8.63 3.97 31.07
CA VAL A 54 -8.84 3.30 32.35
C VAL A 54 -9.98 2.29 32.22
N ALA A 55 -9.70 1.01 32.42
CA ALA A 55 -10.69 -0.05 32.34
C ALA A 55 -11.86 0.21 33.31
N GLY A 56 -13.09 -0.05 32.87
CA GLY A 56 -14.31 0.16 33.68
C GLY A 56 -14.80 1.62 33.76
N THR A 57 -14.11 2.58 33.15
CA THR A 57 -14.51 4.01 33.15
C THR A 57 -15.27 4.45 31.90
N TYR A 58 -15.86 3.50 31.17
CA TYR A 58 -16.68 3.83 30.01
C TYR A 58 -17.86 4.69 30.46
N ALA A 59 -17.93 5.91 29.95
CA ALA A 59 -19.05 6.82 30.16
C ALA A 59 -19.70 7.13 28.81
N PRO A 60 -21.04 7.03 28.70
CA PRO A 60 -21.74 7.51 27.51
C PRO A 60 -21.55 9.02 27.40
N VAL A 61 -21.40 9.50 26.17
CA VAL A 61 -21.31 10.93 25.85
C VAL A 61 -22.43 11.33 24.91
N GLU A 62 -22.63 12.63 24.75
CA GLU A 62 -23.59 13.15 23.79
C GLU A 62 -23.24 12.66 22.37
N ALA A 63 -24.21 12.01 21.73
CA ALA A 63 -24.02 11.46 20.40
C ALA A 63 -23.93 12.60 19.37
N GLN A 64 -22.90 12.57 18.53
CA GLN A 64 -22.73 13.47 17.40
C GLN A 64 -22.76 12.64 16.11
N PRO A 65 -23.96 12.22 15.65
CA PRO A 65 -24.09 11.40 14.45
C PRO A 65 -23.66 12.19 13.22
N VAL A 66 -22.95 11.52 12.32
CA VAL A 66 -22.44 12.15 11.09
C VAL A 66 -23.59 12.34 10.11
N GLY A 67 -23.84 13.60 9.75
CA GLY A 67 -24.88 13.96 8.78
C GLY A 67 -24.51 13.59 7.34
N PRO A 68 -25.48 13.53 6.40
CA PRO A 68 -25.21 13.23 5.00
C PRO A 68 -24.22 14.21 4.34
N LEU A 69 -24.32 15.50 4.68
CA LEU A 69 -23.40 16.52 4.17
C LEU A 69 -21.99 16.35 4.75
N GLU A 70 -21.87 16.03 6.03
CA GLU A 70 -20.58 15.78 6.68
C GLU A 70 -19.91 14.53 6.13
N ALA A 71 -20.67 13.48 5.85
CA ALA A 71 -20.17 12.29 5.16
C ALA A 71 -19.65 12.63 3.76
N LEU A 72 -20.33 13.50 3.02
CA LEU A 72 -19.85 13.98 1.72
C LEU A 72 -18.55 14.80 1.86
N VAL A 73 -18.47 15.67 2.87
CA VAL A 73 -17.29 16.51 3.18
C VAL A 73 -16.11 15.70 3.71
N ALA A 74 -16.36 14.51 4.29
CA ALA A 74 -15.29 13.62 4.72
C ALA A 74 -14.39 13.16 3.56
N ILE A 75 -14.94 13.07 2.34
CA ILE A 75 -14.17 12.70 1.13
C ILE A 75 -13.07 13.74 0.82
N PRO A 76 -13.37 15.02 0.54
CA PRO A 76 -12.35 16.02 0.27
C PRO A 76 -11.44 16.26 1.48
N ARG A 77 -11.94 16.11 2.71
CA ARG A 77 -11.11 16.19 3.92
C ARG A 77 -10.06 15.08 3.97
N GLY A 78 -10.47 13.84 3.71
CA GLY A 78 -9.55 12.70 3.62
C GLY A 78 -8.52 12.88 2.50
N MET A 79 -8.92 13.45 1.35
CA MET A 79 -7.98 13.81 0.29
C MET A 79 -6.97 14.87 0.73
N ALA A 80 -7.39 15.87 1.50
CA ALA A 80 -6.49 16.89 2.04
C ALA A 80 -5.51 16.30 3.07
N GLU A 81 -5.96 15.39 3.93
CA GLU A 81 -5.11 14.66 4.88
C GLU A 81 -4.10 13.75 4.16
N ALA A 82 -4.48 13.18 3.00
CA ALA A 82 -3.62 12.36 2.15
C ALA A 82 -2.79 13.17 1.14
N ALA A 83 -2.85 14.51 1.14
CA ALA A 83 -2.28 15.34 0.09
C ALA A 83 -0.77 15.10 -0.13
N SER A 84 0.00 14.92 0.95
CA SER A 84 1.44 14.66 0.86
C SER A 84 1.76 13.39 0.07
N ILE A 85 0.98 12.32 0.25
CA ILE A 85 1.12 11.05 -0.46
C ILE A 85 0.76 11.24 -1.93
N ILE A 86 -0.35 11.91 -2.21
CA ILE A 86 -0.81 12.21 -3.58
C ILE A 86 0.27 12.99 -4.35
N PHE A 87 0.82 14.05 -3.75
CA PHE A 87 1.90 14.84 -4.34
C PHE A 87 3.17 14.02 -4.56
N PHE A 88 3.55 13.16 -3.62
CA PHE A 88 4.70 12.26 -3.76
C PHE A 88 4.54 11.32 -4.95
N VAL A 89 3.39 10.64 -5.08
CA VAL A 89 3.10 9.73 -6.19
C VAL A 89 3.14 10.47 -7.53
N PHE A 90 2.57 11.68 -7.61
CA PHE A 90 2.66 12.50 -8.83
C PHE A 90 4.09 12.88 -9.19
N LEU A 91 4.92 13.25 -8.21
CA LEU A 91 6.31 13.62 -8.44
C LEU A 91 7.14 12.42 -8.94
N VAL A 92 6.94 11.25 -8.33
CA VAL A 92 7.58 9.99 -8.75
C VAL A 92 7.17 9.64 -10.18
N GLY A 93 5.87 9.68 -10.49
CA GLY A 93 5.37 9.40 -11.85
C GLY A 93 5.89 10.40 -12.89
N ALA A 94 5.98 11.68 -12.54
CA ALA A 94 6.56 12.71 -13.40
C ALA A 94 8.06 12.48 -13.63
N GLY A 95 8.82 12.20 -12.58
CA GLY A 95 10.24 11.87 -12.66
C GLY A 95 10.48 10.63 -13.52
N PHE A 96 9.69 9.57 -13.34
CA PHE A 96 9.76 8.38 -14.16
C PHE A 96 9.51 8.68 -15.64
N THR A 97 8.51 9.51 -15.95
CA THR A 97 8.21 9.93 -17.32
C THR A 97 9.39 10.69 -17.95
N VAL A 98 10.06 11.56 -17.19
CA VAL A 98 11.26 12.25 -17.67
C VAL A 98 12.37 11.25 -17.99
N VAL A 99 12.64 10.31 -17.08
CA VAL A 99 13.67 9.26 -17.29
C VAL A 99 13.33 8.40 -18.50
N GLU A 100 12.07 7.98 -18.68
CA GLU A 100 11.63 7.21 -19.84
C GLU A 100 11.84 7.98 -21.15
N ARG A 101 11.53 9.28 -21.18
CA ARG A 101 11.77 10.14 -22.35
C ARG A 101 13.25 10.28 -22.72
N THR A 102 14.17 10.11 -21.77
CA THR A 102 15.61 10.08 -22.09
C THR A 102 16.06 8.77 -22.75
N GLY A 103 15.21 7.74 -22.76
CA GLY A 103 15.56 6.39 -23.22
C GLY A 103 16.52 5.66 -22.27
N ALA A 104 16.82 6.22 -21.09
CA ALA A 104 17.72 5.63 -20.11
C ALA A 104 17.24 4.25 -19.65
N LEU A 105 15.93 4.07 -19.46
CA LEU A 105 15.34 2.79 -19.05
C LEU A 105 15.50 1.72 -20.13
N GLY A 106 15.21 2.04 -21.39
CA GLY A 106 15.46 1.13 -22.52
C GLY A 106 16.94 0.75 -22.66
N GLN A 107 17.85 1.71 -22.46
CA GLN A 107 19.29 1.46 -22.46
C GLN A 107 19.73 0.60 -21.27
N LEU A 108 19.20 0.85 -20.08
CA LEU A 108 19.45 0.04 -18.88
C LEU A 108 19.02 -1.41 -19.09
N VAL A 109 17.82 -1.63 -19.66
CA VAL A 109 17.32 -2.98 -19.97
C VAL A 109 18.23 -3.67 -20.99
N ASN A 110 18.59 -2.99 -22.08
CA ASN A 110 19.48 -3.57 -23.09
C ASN A 110 20.87 -3.88 -22.54
N TRP A 111 21.42 -2.99 -21.71
CA TRP A 111 22.71 -3.17 -21.06
C TRP A 111 22.68 -4.34 -20.08
N LEU A 112 21.65 -4.43 -19.23
CA LEU A 112 21.46 -5.54 -18.31
C LEU A 112 21.29 -6.86 -19.08
N ALA A 113 20.42 -6.90 -20.09
CA ALA A 113 20.18 -8.11 -20.88
C ALA A 113 21.45 -8.60 -21.59
N GLY A 114 22.27 -7.68 -22.13
CA GLY A 114 23.56 -8.01 -22.75
C GLY A 114 24.59 -8.48 -21.72
N ARG A 115 24.72 -7.78 -20.59
CA ARG A 115 25.69 -8.09 -19.52
C ARG A 115 25.39 -9.43 -18.84
N LEU A 116 24.09 -9.77 -18.74
CA LEU A 116 23.57 -11.00 -18.15
C LEU A 116 23.36 -12.11 -19.18
N SER A 117 23.75 -11.88 -20.45
CA SER A 117 23.75 -12.96 -21.45
C SER A 117 24.65 -14.11 -20.98
N GLY A 118 24.07 -15.31 -20.89
CA GLY A 118 24.72 -16.50 -20.31
C GLY A 118 24.54 -16.68 -18.78
N ARG A 119 24.03 -15.68 -18.06
CA ARG A 119 23.71 -15.74 -16.61
C ARG A 119 22.34 -15.14 -16.27
N GLY A 120 21.38 -15.20 -17.21
CA GLY A 120 20.06 -14.57 -17.08
C GLY A 120 19.29 -14.97 -15.81
N LEU A 121 19.52 -16.18 -15.29
CA LEU A 121 18.95 -16.65 -14.02
C LEU A 121 19.32 -15.77 -12.81
N LEU A 122 20.47 -15.09 -12.81
CA LEU A 122 20.87 -14.19 -11.71
C LEU A 122 20.00 -12.93 -11.61
N VAL A 123 19.25 -12.58 -12.66
CA VAL A 123 18.35 -11.42 -12.64
C VAL A 123 17.27 -11.59 -11.58
N ILE A 124 16.76 -12.80 -11.39
CA ILE A 124 15.67 -13.09 -10.45
C ILE A 124 16.08 -12.78 -9.00
N PRO A 125 17.17 -13.35 -8.44
CA PRO A 125 17.57 -13.03 -7.07
C PRO A 125 18.05 -11.59 -6.91
N ILE A 126 18.73 -11.00 -7.91
CA ILE A 126 19.21 -9.61 -7.81
C ILE A 126 18.02 -8.64 -7.79
N ALA A 127 17.10 -8.77 -8.74
CA ALA A 127 15.89 -7.96 -8.79
C ALA A 127 15.03 -8.21 -7.55
N GLY A 128 14.83 -9.47 -7.17
CA GLY A 128 14.09 -9.85 -5.96
C GLY A 128 14.64 -9.20 -4.69
N LEU A 129 15.96 -9.21 -4.50
CA LEU A 129 16.58 -8.53 -3.35
C LEU A 129 16.43 -7.02 -3.43
N ALA A 130 16.60 -6.42 -4.61
CA ALA A 130 16.45 -4.97 -4.79
C ALA A 130 15.01 -4.50 -4.52
N PHE A 131 14.01 -5.15 -5.11
CA PHE A 131 12.60 -4.83 -4.89
C PHE A 131 12.12 -5.21 -3.49
N GLY A 132 12.64 -6.30 -2.91
CA GLY A 132 12.40 -6.67 -1.52
C GLY A 132 12.93 -5.62 -0.55
N ALA A 133 14.17 -5.16 -0.74
CA ALA A 133 14.74 -4.05 0.03
C ALA A 133 13.92 -2.77 -0.16
N GLY A 134 13.51 -2.43 -1.39
CA GLY A 134 12.60 -1.32 -1.66
C GLY A 134 11.27 -1.45 -0.92
N GLY A 135 10.73 -2.68 -0.83
CA GLY A 135 9.55 -3.00 -0.01
C GLY A 135 9.77 -2.69 1.48
N VAL A 136 10.91 -3.11 2.04
CA VAL A 136 11.26 -2.87 3.45
C VAL A 136 11.43 -1.37 3.75
N PHE A 137 12.16 -0.62 2.92
CA PHE A 137 12.57 0.74 3.27
C PHE A 137 11.56 1.82 2.92
N ILE A 138 10.96 1.72 1.72
CA ILE A 138 10.16 2.82 1.16
C ILE A 138 8.74 2.40 0.80
N GLN A 139 8.36 1.13 1.03
CA GLN A 139 7.07 0.59 0.59
C GLN A 139 6.87 0.82 -0.92
N MET A 140 7.74 0.23 -1.75
CA MET A 140 7.89 0.47 -3.19
C MET A 140 6.67 0.16 -4.11
N GLN A 141 5.47 0.01 -3.53
CA GLN A 141 4.26 -0.40 -4.26
C GLN A 141 3.82 0.63 -5.30
N GLU A 142 3.99 1.93 -5.03
CA GLU A 142 3.57 3.00 -5.94
C GLU A 142 4.55 3.15 -7.13
N GLU A 143 5.84 3.01 -6.87
CA GLU A 143 6.91 3.07 -7.86
C GLU A 143 6.85 1.85 -8.80
N LEU A 144 6.43 0.70 -8.28
CA LEU A 144 6.39 -0.55 -9.03
C LEU A 144 5.52 -0.46 -10.29
N ILE A 145 4.43 0.30 -10.25
CA ILE A 145 3.52 0.53 -11.41
C ILE A 145 4.32 1.02 -12.62
N ALA A 146 5.26 1.93 -12.37
CA ALA A 146 6.12 2.50 -13.39
C ALA A 146 7.18 1.50 -13.87
N PHE A 147 7.72 0.66 -12.98
CA PHE A 147 8.73 -0.34 -13.32
C PHE A 147 8.16 -1.60 -14.02
N VAL A 148 6.87 -1.93 -13.88
CA VAL A 148 6.29 -3.15 -14.45
C VAL A 148 6.60 -3.32 -15.96
N PRO A 149 6.36 -2.33 -16.84
CA PRO A 149 6.63 -2.48 -18.27
C PRO A 149 8.11 -2.77 -18.57
N VAL A 150 9.03 -2.12 -17.84
CA VAL A 150 10.48 -2.28 -17.97
C VAL A 150 10.91 -3.69 -17.60
N LEU A 151 10.35 -4.23 -16.52
CA LEU A 151 10.62 -5.59 -16.04
C LEU A 151 10.04 -6.66 -16.95
N LEU A 152 8.84 -6.43 -17.49
CA LEU A 152 8.24 -7.30 -18.50
C LEU A 152 9.09 -7.35 -19.75
N LEU A 153 9.59 -6.20 -20.22
CA LEU A 153 10.50 -6.14 -21.37
C LEU A 153 11.82 -6.89 -21.09
N LEU A 154 12.42 -6.66 -19.92
CA LEU A 154 13.67 -7.31 -19.52
C LEU A 154 13.51 -8.84 -19.44
N THR A 155 12.47 -9.32 -18.76
CA THR A 155 12.21 -10.76 -18.63
C THR A 155 11.88 -11.40 -19.97
N HIS A 156 11.11 -10.73 -20.83
CA HIS A 156 10.85 -11.20 -22.19
C HIS A 156 12.14 -11.36 -23.00
N ARG A 157 13.06 -10.39 -22.93
CA ARG A 157 14.37 -10.44 -23.61
C ARG A 157 15.27 -11.58 -23.10
N LEU A 158 15.11 -11.97 -21.85
CA LEU A 158 15.86 -13.06 -21.21
C LEU A 158 15.19 -14.43 -21.38
N GLY A 159 14.02 -14.50 -22.04
CA GLY A 159 13.27 -15.74 -22.24
C GLY A 159 12.44 -16.19 -21.04
N PHE A 160 12.20 -15.31 -20.06
CA PHE A 160 11.37 -15.61 -18.90
C PHE A 160 9.89 -15.25 -19.14
N ASN A 161 9.02 -15.90 -18.37
CA ASN A 161 7.58 -15.63 -18.38
C ASN A 161 7.29 -14.29 -17.68
N PRO A 162 6.31 -13.49 -18.14
CA PRO A 162 5.76 -12.35 -17.40
C PRO A 162 5.54 -12.58 -15.91
N LEU A 163 5.12 -13.80 -15.51
CA LEU A 163 4.95 -14.15 -14.10
C LEU A 163 6.25 -14.04 -13.29
N THR A 164 7.41 -14.31 -13.90
CA THR A 164 8.72 -14.14 -13.28
C THR A 164 8.99 -12.67 -12.97
N ALA A 165 8.66 -11.75 -13.89
CA ALA A 165 8.79 -10.31 -13.64
C ALA A 165 7.92 -9.87 -12.47
N VAL A 166 6.66 -10.30 -12.42
CA VAL A 166 5.74 -9.97 -11.33
C VAL A 166 6.24 -10.54 -10.00
N ALA A 167 6.67 -11.81 -9.97
CA ALA A 167 7.13 -12.47 -8.75
C ALA A 167 8.40 -11.82 -8.19
N MET A 168 9.40 -11.54 -9.05
CA MET A 168 10.68 -10.94 -8.61
C MET A 168 10.57 -9.44 -8.28
N SER A 169 9.45 -8.79 -8.58
CA SER A 169 9.22 -7.37 -8.31
C SER A 169 8.11 -7.16 -7.29
N LEU A 170 6.84 -7.18 -7.73
CA LEU A 170 5.67 -7.01 -6.88
C LEU A 170 5.64 -8.03 -5.75
N GLY A 171 5.92 -9.31 -6.05
CA GLY A 171 5.97 -10.36 -5.04
C GLY A 171 7.06 -10.12 -4.00
N ALA A 172 8.29 -9.89 -4.45
CA ALA A 172 9.42 -9.63 -3.57
C ALA A 172 9.23 -8.35 -2.73
N SER A 173 8.71 -7.28 -3.34
CA SER A 173 8.41 -6.02 -2.63
C SER A 173 7.29 -6.19 -1.61
N ALA A 174 6.22 -6.95 -1.92
CA ALA A 174 5.16 -7.24 -0.97
C ALA A 174 5.67 -8.05 0.23
N ILE A 175 6.57 -9.01 0.00
CA ILE A 175 7.24 -9.73 1.09
C ILE A 175 8.06 -8.76 1.93
N GLY A 176 8.92 -7.94 1.32
CA GLY A 176 9.73 -6.96 2.05
C GLY A 176 8.90 -5.95 2.85
N ALA A 177 7.83 -5.43 2.25
CA ALA A 177 6.86 -4.55 2.89
C ALA A 177 6.22 -5.17 4.15
N SER A 178 5.96 -6.48 4.12
CA SER A 178 5.36 -7.19 5.25
C SER A 178 6.27 -7.26 6.48
N PHE A 179 7.59 -7.12 6.27
CA PHE A 179 8.61 -7.09 7.32
C PHE A 179 9.19 -5.68 7.55
N SER A 180 8.54 -4.63 7.03
CA SER A 180 9.02 -3.26 7.18
C SER A 180 8.77 -2.74 8.60
N PHE A 181 9.85 -2.32 9.27
CA PHE A 181 9.82 -1.69 10.59
C PHE A 181 9.88 -0.15 10.54
N ILE A 182 10.03 0.44 9.35
CA ILE A 182 10.10 1.91 9.14
C ILE A 182 8.94 2.42 8.28
N ASN A 183 7.98 1.56 7.91
CA ASN A 183 6.91 1.95 6.98
C ASN A 183 6.14 3.17 7.51
N PRO A 184 6.25 4.35 6.88
CA PRO A 184 5.60 5.57 7.37
C PRO A 184 4.08 5.55 7.16
N PHE A 185 3.60 4.72 6.22
CA PHE A 185 2.19 4.60 5.82
C PHE A 185 1.44 3.53 6.60
N GLN A 186 2.14 2.60 7.26
CA GLN A 186 1.52 1.56 8.09
C GLN A 186 1.98 1.67 9.53
N VAL A 187 3.24 1.34 9.79
CA VAL A 187 3.82 1.29 11.14
C VAL A 187 3.79 2.67 11.79
N GLY A 188 4.16 3.72 11.05
CA GLY A 188 4.12 5.10 11.55
C GLY A 188 2.72 5.58 11.92
N ILE A 189 1.70 5.24 11.13
CA ILE A 189 0.31 5.58 11.44
C ILE A 189 -0.18 4.77 12.65
N ALA A 190 0.10 3.46 12.67
CA ALA A 190 -0.27 2.59 13.78
C ALA A 190 0.37 3.03 15.10
N GLN A 191 1.66 3.40 15.10
CA GLN A 191 2.36 3.92 16.28
C GLN A 191 1.79 5.25 16.76
N LYS A 192 1.46 6.17 15.83
CA LYS A 192 0.79 7.43 16.18
C LYS A 192 -0.58 7.20 16.81
N VAL A 193 -1.39 6.30 16.24
CA VAL A 193 -2.70 5.94 16.79
C VAL A 193 -2.57 5.25 18.15
N ALA A 194 -1.54 4.41 18.32
CA ALA A 194 -1.25 3.70 19.56
C ALA A 194 -0.52 4.55 20.62
N GLY A 195 -0.09 5.77 20.28
CA GLY A 195 0.72 6.61 21.17
C GLY A 195 2.10 6.03 21.50
N LEU A 196 2.68 5.24 20.59
CA LEU A 196 4.03 4.70 20.71
C LEU A 196 5.05 5.66 20.10
N GLU A 197 6.28 5.63 20.64
CA GLU A 197 7.40 6.31 20.00
C GLU A 197 7.57 5.77 18.57
N LEU A 198 7.78 6.68 17.62
CA LEU A 198 8.03 6.28 16.25
C LEU A 198 9.22 5.33 16.25
N LEU A 199 9.12 4.25 15.48
CA LEU A 199 10.20 3.27 15.32
C LEU A 199 10.54 2.44 16.57
N SER A 200 9.65 2.39 17.58
CA SER A 200 9.84 1.56 18.77
C SER A 200 9.99 0.04 18.51
N GLY A 201 9.67 -0.45 17.31
CA GLY A 201 9.76 -1.87 16.91
C GLY A 201 11.02 -2.23 16.11
N GLN A 202 12.05 -1.39 16.15
CA GLN A 202 13.30 -1.56 15.38
C GLN A 202 14.31 -2.53 16.01
N GLY A 203 14.07 -3.00 17.23
CA GLY A 203 14.98 -3.85 18.01
C GLY A 203 14.30 -5.10 18.52
#